data_AF-X1GWU5-F1
#
_entry.id   AF-X1GWU5-F1
#
_cell.length_a   1.000
_cell.length_b   1.000
_cell.length_c   1.000
_cell.angle_alpha   90.00
_cell.angle_beta   90.00
_cell.angle_gamma   90.00
#
_symmetry.space_group_name_H-M   'P 1'
#
loop_
_entity.id
_entity.type
_entity.pdbx_description
1 polymer ?
#
loop_
_entity_poly.entity_id
_entity_poly.type
_entity_poly.pdbx_seq_one_letter_code
_entity_poly.pdbx_strand_id
1 'polypeptide(L)'
;MQRRVLRKAIEKIKGDLKGIAFDHIVSIVELYETKKPGQLDLPHGLGIRHRYGNLLIEKGKEKSLTFVRNLVIPGTTKLTELNLALDTELISASSEVSPQKDPQKRLGQQFISSGRWGSL
;
A
#
# COMPACT_ATOMS: atom_id res chain seq x y z
N MET A 1 -14.49 -21.64 7.07
CA MET A 1 -14.71 -20.68 8.18
C MET A 1 -13.44 -19.99 8.67
N GLN A 2 -12.29 -20.66 8.78
CA GLN A 2 -11.01 -20.10 9.28
C GLN A 2 -10.61 -18.74 8.67
N ARG A 3 -10.68 -18.58 7.35
CA ARG A 3 -10.29 -17.34 6.63
C ARG A 3 -11.09 -16.11 7.06
N ARG A 4 -12.39 -16.28 7.38
CA ARG A 4 -13.25 -15.20 7.88
C ARG A 4 -12.84 -14.77 9.28
N VAL A 5 -12.49 -15.73 10.14
CA VAL A 5 -12.00 -15.47 11.50
C VAL A 5 -10.68 -14.71 11.46
N LEU A 6 -9.73 -15.14 10.60
CA LEU A 6 -8.46 -14.43 10.40
C LEU A 6 -8.65 -13.00 9.91
N ARG A 7 -9.52 -12.78 8.90
CA ARG A 7 -9.86 -11.42 8.45
C ARG A 7 -10.41 -10.58 9.60
N LYS A 8 -11.33 -11.10 10.41
CA LYS A 8 -11.90 -10.35 11.55
C LYS A 8 -10.87 -10.06 12.64
N ALA A 9 -9.95 -10.98 12.91
CA ALA A 9 -8.86 -10.75 13.85
C ALA A 9 -7.91 -9.64 13.36
N ILE A 10 -7.51 -9.69 12.09
CA ILE A 10 -6.67 -8.67 11.47
C ILE A 10 -7.36 -7.30 11.48
N GLU A 11 -8.64 -7.24 11.10
CA GLU A 11 -9.45 -6.02 11.16
C GLU A 11 -9.46 -5.41 12.57
N LYS A 12 -9.61 -6.25 13.60
CA LYS A 12 -9.61 -5.79 15.00
C LYS A 12 -8.25 -5.26 15.46
N ILE A 13 -7.14 -5.84 15.00
CA ILE A 13 -5.78 -5.45 15.40
C ILE A 13 -5.27 -4.23 14.60
N LYS A 14 -5.51 -4.23 13.29
CA LYS A 14 -5.05 -3.17 12.39
C LYS A 14 -5.98 -1.96 12.38
N GLY A 15 -7.28 -2.19 12.56
CA GLY A 15 -8.36 -1.21 12.46
C GLY A 15 -9.18 -1.33 11.16
N ASP A 16 -8.58 -1.84 10.09
CA ASP A 16 -9.22 -2.06 8.79
C ASP A 16 -8.50 -3.14 7.97
N LEU A 17 -9.09 -3.51 6.82
CA LEU A 17 -8.57 -4.53 5.91
C LEU A 17 -7.89 -3.98 4.64
N LYS A 18 -7.71 -2.66 4.51
CA LYS A 18 -7.01 -2.07 3.35
C LYS A 18 -5.57 -2.59 3.27
N GLY A 19 -5.10 -2.91 2.07
CA GLY A 19 -3.77 -3.49 1.86
C GLY A 19 -3.63 -4.97 2.28
N ILE A 20 -4.70 -5.61 2.79
CA ILE A 20 -4.70 -7.04 3.11
C ILE A 20 -5.46 -7.81 2.02
N ALA A 21 -4.71 -8.38 1.09
CA ALA A 21 -5.20 -9.25 0.03
C ALA A 21 -5.56 -10.67 0.52
N PHE A 22 -6.23 -11.43 -0.34
CA PHE A 22 -6.58 -12.82 -0.08
C PHE A 22 -5.34 -13.71 0.09
N ASP A 23 -4.31 -13.49 -0.72
CA ASP A 23 -3.08 -14.29 -0.69
C ASP A 23 -2.37 -14.19 0.66
N HIS A 24 -2.38 -13.01 1.29
CA HIS A 24 -1.89 -12.85 2.66
C HIS A 24 -2.61 -13.77 3.66
N ILE A 25 -3.94 -13.91 3.53
CA ILE A 25 -4.72 -14.80 4.40
C ILE A 25 -4.41 -16.26 4.11
N VAL A 26 -4.17 -16.61 2.84
CA VAL A 26 -3.74 -17.96 2.44
C VAL A 26 -2.40 -18.29 3.07
N SER A 27 -1.41 -17.42 2.96
CA SER A 27 -0.08 -17.63 3.54
C SER A 27 -0.11 -17.81 5.07
N ILE A 28 -1.03 -17.14 5.78
CA ILE A 28 -1.23 -17.36 7.22
C ILE A 28 -1.77 -18.77 7.50
N VAL A 29 -2.73 -19.23 6.70
CA VAL A 29 -3.31 -20.58 6.85
C VAL A 29 -2.25 -21.64 6.58
N GLU A 30 -1.47 -21.49 5.50
CA GLU A 30 -0.37 -22.38 5.16
C GLU A 30 0.67 -22.42 6.28
N LEU A 31 1.06 -21.26 6.83
CA LEU A 31 1.97 -21.18 7.97
C LEU A 31 1.48 -22.01 9.16
N TYR A 32 0.18 -21.98 9.44
CA TYR A 32 -0.42 -22.77 10.52
C TYR A 32 -0.47 -24.28 10.17
N GLU A 33 -0.85 -24.62 8.94
CA GLU A 33 -1.00 -26.00 8.47
C GLU A 33 0.32 -26.77 8.42
N THR A 34 1.44 -26.09 8.18
CA THR A 34 2.77 -26.75 8.20
C THR A 34 3.13 -27.34 9.56
N LYS A 35 2.41 -26.97 10.64
CA LYS A 35 2.65 -27.37 12.05
C LYS A 35 4.06 -27.11 12.57
N LYS A 36 4.86 -26.34 11.83
CA LYS A 36 6.23 -25.99 12.19
C LYS A 36 6.28 -24.57 12.74
N PRO A 37 7.21 -24.26 13.66
CA PRO A 37 7.46 -22.89 14.06
C PRO A 37 7.82 -22.03 12.85
N GLY A 38 7.26 -20.82 12.75
CA GLY A 38 7.55 -19.93 11.64
C GLY A 38 7.03 -18.51 11.87
N GLN A 39 7.47 -17.60 11.01
CA GLN A 39 7.08 -16.19 11.01
C GLN A 39 6.75 -15.76 9.58
N LEU A 40 5.74 -14.91 9.46
CA LEU A 40 5.36 -14.23 8.23
C LEU A 40 5.16 -12.75 8.53
N ASP A 41 5.79 -11.90 7.73
CA ASP A 41 5.57 -10.47 7.77
C ASP A 41 4.52 -10.10 6.72
N LEU A 42 3.52 -9.33 7.14
CA LEU A 42 2.41 -8.84 6.34
C LEU A 42 2.51 -7.32 6.15
N PRO A 43 1.78 -6.76 5.17
CA PRO A 43 1.76 -5.31 4.95
C PRO A 43 1.37 -4.52 6.20
N HIS A 44 1.79 -3.26 6.24
CA HIS A 44 1.51 -2.33 7.35
C HIS A 44 2.12 -2.75 8.69
N GLY A 45 3.26 -3.46 8.63
CA GLY A 45 4.02 -3.88 9.81
C GLY A 45 3.32 -4.95 10.64
N LEU A 46 2.37 -5.71 10.07
CA LEU A 46 1.74 -6.83 10.77
C LEU A 46 2.69 -8.03 10.80
N GLY A 47 2.94 -8.58 11.97
CA GLY A 47 3.71 -9.81 12.16
C GLY A 47 2.80 -10.98 12.53
N ILE A 48 3.02 -12.13 11.91
CA ILE A 48 2.35 -13.40 12.23
C ILE A 48 3.39 -14.39 12.69
N ARG A 49 3.23 -14.95 13.88
CA ARG A 49 4.14 -15.96 14.43
C ARG A 49 3.37 -17.22 14.81
N HIS A 50 3.79 -18.35 14.27
CA HIS A 50 3.27 -19.66 14.67
C HIS A 50 4.27 -20.33 15.60
N ARG A 51 3.88 -20.56 16.86
CA ARG A 51 4.69 -21.31 17.85
C ARG A 51 3.80 -22.04 18.84
N TYR A 52 4.23 -23.23 19.25
CA TYR A 52 3.54 -24.05 20.25
C TYR A 52 2.05 -24.29 19.92
N GLY A 53 1.71 -24.45 18.65
CA GLY A 53 0.32 -24.63 18.17
C GLY A 53 -0.54 -23.36 18.20
N ASN A 54 0.03 -22.21 18.58
CA ASN A 54 -0.66 -20.93 18.64
C ASN A 54 -0.22 -20.01 17.51
N LEU A 55 -1.16 -19.23 16.99
CA LEU A 55 -0.93 -18.17 16.02
C LEU A 55 -0.98 -16.82 16.74
N LEU A 56 0.16 -16.17 16.89
CA LEU A 56 0.29 -14.81 17.42
C LEU A 56 0.23 -13.82 16.26
N ILE A 57 -0.69 -12.85 16.36
CA ILE A 57 -0.82 -11.73 15.40
C ILE A 57 -0.48 -10.46 16.16
N GLU A 58 0.52 -9.73 15.67
CA GLU A 58 0.97 -8.49 16.31
C GLU A 58 1.12 -7.37 15.29
N LYS A 59 0.93 -6.13 15.75
CA LYS A 59 1.22 -4.93 14.96
C LYS A 59 2.59 -4.42 15.39
N GLY A 60 3.59 -4.63 14.54
CA GLY A 60 4.92 -4.06 14.69
C GLY A 60 4.94 -2.56 14.36
N LYS A 61 6.11 -1.95 14.55
CA LYS A 61 6.38 -0.60 14.03
C LYS A 61 6.67 -0.71 12.54
N GLU A 62 5.91 0.00 11.73
CA GLU A 62 6.16 0.09 10.30
C GLU A 62 7.52 0.74 10.08
N LYS A 63 8.46 0.02 9.43
CA LYS A 63 9.74 0.60 9.03
C LYS A 63 9.49 1.44 7.79
N SER A 64 9.28 2.74 7.96
CA SER A 64 9.19 3.67 6.84
C SER A 64 10.56 3.80 6.18
N LEU A 65 10.77 3.07 5.08
CA LEU A 65 11.93 3.28 4.22
C LEU A 65 11.66 4.51 3.36
N THR A 66 12.42 5.58 3.59
CA THR A 66 12.36 6.79 2.76
C THR A 66 13.58 6.79 1.85
N PHE A 67 13.35 6.80 0.54
CA PHE A 67 14.42 6.90 -0.44
C PHE A 67 13.98 7.81 -1.59
N VAL A 68 14.93 8.51 -2.18
CA VAL A 68 14.74 9.34 -3.38
C VAL A 68 15.78 8.91 -4.38
N ARG A 69 15.34 8.54 -5.59
CA ARG A 69 16.23 8.12 -6.66
C ARG A 69 15.69 8.57 -8.01
N ASN A 70 16.59 9.02 -8.88
CA ASN A 70 16.23 9.35 -10.25
C ASN A 70 15.90 8.06 -11.01
N LEU A 71 14.73 8.03 -11.64
CA LEU A 71 14.28 6.91 -12.45
C LEU A 71 14.95 6.97 -13.82
N VAL A 72 15.63 5.90 -14.22
CA VAL A 72 16.20 5.73 -15.55
C VAL A 72 15.08 5.27 -16.48
N ILE A 73 14.66 6.13 -17.41
CA ILE A 73 13.65 5.82 -18.44
C ILE A 73 14.20 6.21 -19.82
N PRO A 74 14.17 5.31 -20.84
CA PRO A 74 13.89 3.87 -20.71
C PRO A 74 15.07 3.14 -20.03
N GLY A 75 14.79 1.99 -19.42
CA GLY A 75 15.78 1.11 -18.83
C GLY A 75 15.45 0.69 -17.39
N THR A 76 16.43 0.03 -16.76
CA THR A 76 16.25 -0.59 -15.45
C THR A 76 16.86 0.24 -14.32
N THR A 77 16.04 0.62 -13.34
CA THR A 77 16.47 1.30 -12.11
C THR A 77 16.52 0.32 -10.94
N LYS A 78 17.71 0.11 -10.36
CA LYS A 78 17.88 -0.71 -9.16
C LYS A 78 17.53 0.08 -7.89
N LEU A 79 16.60 -0.45 -7.10
CA LEU A 79 16.22 0.02 -5.78
C LEU A 79 16.91 -0.85 -4.73
N THR A 80 18.15 -0.49 -4.39
CA THR A 80 18.99 -1.26 -3.44
C THR A 80 18.38 -1.33 -2.04
N GLU A 81 17.63 -0.30 -1.64
CA GLU A 81 16.98 -0.18 -0.35
C GLU A 81 15.85 -1.22 -0.18
N LEU A 82 15.30 -1.69 -1.30
CA LEU A 82 14.23 -2.69 -1.36
C LEU A 82 14.69 -4.03 -1.94
N ASN A 83 15.94 -4.12 -2.40
CA ASN A 83 16.44 -5.23 -3.22
C ASN A 83 15.55 -5.53 -4.44
N LEU A 84 15.02 -4.49 -5.08
CA LEU A 84 14.16 -4.58 -6.26
C LEU A 84 14.82 -3.93 -7.48
N ALA A 85 14.36 -4.31 -8.68
CA ALA A 85 14.71 -3.64 -9.93
C ALA A 85 13.40 -3.23 -10.65
N LEU A 86 13.32 -1.97 -11.04
CA LEU A 86 12.21 -1.42 -11.82
C LEU A 86 12.65 -1.35 -13.28
N ASP A 87 11.96 -2.06 -14.16
CA ASP A 87 12.19 -1.95 -15.59
C ASP A 87 11.18 -0.99 -16.21
N THR A 88 11.65 -0.10 -17.08
CA THR A 88 10.83 0.96 -17.67
C THR A 88 11.02 1.04 -19.17
N GLU A 89 9.92 1.22 -19.88
CA GLU A 89 9.89 1.36 -21.33
C GLU A 89 9.05 2.58 -21.70
N LEU A 90 9.46 3.28 -22.76
CA LEU A 90 8.72 4.42 -23.29
C LEU A 90 7.78 3.95 -24.40
N ILE A 91 6.49 3.91 -24.09
CA ILE A 91 5.46 3.59 -25.06
C ILE A 91 5.10 4.90 -25.76
N SER A 92 5.43 5.02 -27.06
CA SER A 92 4.91 6.12 -27.87
C SER A 92 3.39 5.96 -27.98
N ALA A 93 2.65 7.04 -27.75
CA ALA A 93 1.22 7.02 -27.97
C ALA A 93 0.98 6.72 -29.46
N SER A 94 0.55 5.49 -29.79
CA SER A 94 -0.22 5.29 -31.00
C SER A 94 -1.46 6.17 -30.87
N SER A 95 -1.79 6.87 -31.94
CA SER A 95 -2.75 7.97 -32.01
C SER A 95 -4.22 7.58 -31.77
N GLU A 96 -4.50 6.60 -30.89
CA GLU A 96 -5.83 6.12 -30.56
C GLU A 96 -6.17 6.17 -29.06
N VAL A 97 -5.42 6.94 -28.26
CA VAL A 97 -5.90 7.34 -26.92
C VAL A 97 -6.26 8.82 -26.95
N SER A 98 -7.54 9.08 -27.28
CA SER A 98 -8.15 10.39 -27.05
C SER A 98 -8.01 10.74 -25.57
N PRO A 99 -7.44 11.90 -25.20
CA PRO A 99 -7.46 12.36 -23.83
C PRO A 99 -8.94 12.55 -23.43
N GLN A 100 -9.44 11.71 -22.53
CA GLN A 100 -10.70 11.97 -21.86
C GLN A 100 -10.53 13.30 -21.13
N LYS A 101 -11.23 14.30 -21.65
CA LYS A 101 -11.22 15.67 -21.17
C LYS A 101 -12.01 15.70 -19.87
N ASP A 102 -11.38 15.38 -18.74
CA ASP A 102 -11.94 15.71 -17.45
C ASP A 102 -12.07 17.23 -17.37
N PRO A 103 -13.29 17.80 -17.25
CA PRO A 103 -13.45 19.22 -17.20
C PRO A 103 -13.02 19.72 -15.81
N GLN A 104 -11.88 20.41 -15.81
CA GLN A 104 -11.58 21.54 -14.93
C GLN A 104 -11.64 21.29 -13.41
N LYS A 105 -10.47 21.20 -12.78
CA LYS A 105 -10.24 21.94 -11.53
C LYS A 105 -9.06 22.88 -11.71
N ARG A 106 -9.39 24.14 -12.01
CA ARG A 106 -8.44 25.25 -12.07
C ARG A 106 -7.76 25.41 -10.70
N LEU A 107 -6.44 25.36 -10.74
CA LEU A 107 -5.59 25.76 -9.64
C LEU A 107 -5.51 27.29 -9.60
N GLY A 108 -5.74 27.86 -8.41
CA GLY A 108 -5.38 29.23 -8.07
C GLY A 108 -6.49 30.27 -8.29
N GLN A 109 -7.13 30.71 -7.20
CA GLN A 109 -6.81 32.00 -6.57
C GLN A 109 -7.91 32.43 -5.58
N GLN A 110 -7.46 32.99 -4.45
CA GLN A 110 -8.16 33.89 -3.53
C GLN A 110 -9.09 33.26 -2.46
N PHE A 111 -8.46 32.71 -1.42
CA PHE A 111 -8.95 32.90 -0.05
C PHE A 111 -8.21 34.10 0.56
N ILE A 112 -8.79 35.30 0.49
CA ILE A 112 -8.66 36.27 1.57
C ILE A 112 -10.05 36.81 1.85
N SER A 113 -10.49 36.52 3.06
CA SER A 113 -11.71 36.96 3.70
C SER A 113 -11.75 38.46 3.95
N SER A 114 -12.97 38.92 4.25
CA SER A 114 -13.33 40.12 5.02
C SER A 114 -13.32 41.49 4.33
N GLY A 115 -14.51 41.89 3.86
CA GLY A 115 -15.30 42.94 4.51
C GLY A 115 -14.94 44.41 4.22
N ARG A 116 -15.80 45.11 3.47
CA ARG A 116 -16.56 46.30 3.93
C ARG A 116 -17.46 46.83 2.81
N TRP A 117 -18.72 47.07 3.16
CA TRP A 117 -19.72 47.77 2.37
C TRP A 117 -19.45 49.28 2.31
N GLY A 118 -19.88 49.91 1.21
CA GLY A 118 -20.05 51.35 1.02
C GLY A 118 -20.36 51.60 -0.46
N SER A 119 -21.62 51.70 -0.86
CA SER A 119 -22.46 52.91 -0.87
C SER A 119 -21.88 54.02 -1.76
N LEU A 120 -22.47 54.20 -2.94
CA LEU A 120 -23.25 55.38 -3.37
C LEU A 120 -23.84 55.12 -4.76
#